data_AF-A0A1L9SJB4-F1
#
_entry.id   AF-A0A1L9SJB4-F1
#
_cell.length_a   1.000
_cell.length_b   1.000
_cell.length_c   1.000
_cell.angle_alpha   90.00
_cell.angle_beta   90.00
_cell.angle_gamma   90.00
#
_symmetry.space_group_name_H-M   'P 1'
#
loop_
_entity.id
_entity.type
_entity.pdbx_description
1 polymer ?
#
loop_
_entity_poly.entity_id
_entity_poly.type
_entity_poly.pdbx_seq_one_letter_code
_entity_poly.pdbx_strand_id
1 'polypeptide(L)'
;MPSSSLLIGSLAVASIVAPAVARVPGKRSSSESYTLVQTWEGSDFFDYFDFYTGADPTDGFVDYLDKASAESAGLVNITSSGSVYLGVDYTTTLTSSSAGRSSVRLDGTQYFDHGLFIADIQHMPGSICGVWPAFWTTGETWPTDGEIDIIEGVNLMDYNEVVAHTGNTCIMNSTDMTGTLTNADCSETSSTTGCVVEGATGSYGTSFNDGNGGVYAMQWTDDFIKIWFFARDSIPTSITDGTPDVSAFGTPLANLQGSCDIAEQFQAQRFVFDTTFCGDWAGGVFLETTCPISDSSSGTASCVDYVAANPSAFEEAYWEINSIKIYQ
;
A
#
# COMPACT_ATOMS: atom_id res chain seq x y z
N MET A 1 98.30 32.49 -4.30
CA MET A 1 97.23 33.30 -3.68
C MET A 1 96.54 34.09 -4.77
N PRO A 2 95.22 34.33 -4.70
CA PRO A 2 94.16 33.38 -4.36
C PRO A 2 93.84 32.56 -5.65
N SER A 3 92.65 32.08 -6.03
CA SER A 3 91.38 31.80 -5.32
C SER A 3 90.72 30.55 -5.93
N SER A 4 89.62 30.08 -5.33
CA SER A 4 88.71 29.06 -5.87
C SER A 4 87.32 29.66 -6.10
N SER A 5 86.53 29.07 -7.02
CA SER A 5 85.05 29.18 -7.03
C SER A 5 84.43 27.95 -7.70
N LEU A 6 83.50 27.28 -7.02
CA LEU A 6 82.63 26.23 -7.58
C LEU A 6 81.26 26.82 -7.96
N LEU A 7 80.65 26.27 -9.02
CA LEU A 7 79.19 26.13 -9.22
C LEU A 7 79.02 24.85 -10.08
N ILE A 8 78.60 23.71 -9.52
CA ILE A 8 77.21 23.32 -9.22
C ILE A 8 76.33 23.43 -10.48
N GLY A 9 75.94 22.28 -11.03
CA GLY A 9 75.07 22.18 -12.21
C GLY A 9 73.60 21.92 -11.85
N SER A 10 72.75 21.94 -12.88
CA SER A 10 71.35 21.53 -12.81
C SER A 10 70.94 20.87 -14.14
N LEU A 11 70.69 19.56 -14.13
CA LEU A 11 69.94 18.91 -15.23
C LEU A 11 68.44 19.16 -14.99
N ALA A 12 67.80 19.88 -15.90
CA ALA A 12 66.34 20.00 -15.91
C ALA A 12 65.74 18.75 -16.58
N VAL A 13 65.16 17.85 -15.78
CA VAL A 13 64.34 16.74 -16.27
C VAL A 13 62.93 17.27 -16.51
N ALA A 14 62.53 17.37 -17.79
CA ALA A 14 61.19 17.78 -18.16
C ALA A 14 60.22 16.59 -18.04
N SER A 15 59.55 16.46 -16.89
CA SER A 15 58.49 15.47 -16.70
C SER A 15 57.24 15.85 -17.51
N ILE A 16 56.97 15.09 -18.58
CA ILE A 16 55.73 15.19 -19.34
C ILE A 16 54.60 14.57 -18.50
N VAL A 17 53.83 15.40 -17.82
CA VAL A 17 52.60 14.97 -17.14
C VAL A 17 51.49 14.86 -18.18
N ALA A 18 51.21 13.64 -18.64
CA ALA A 18 49.98 13.36 -19.37
C ALA A 18 48.78 13.52 -18.40
N PRO A 19 47.68 14.17 -18.81
CA PRO A 19 46.49 14.24 -17.97
C PRO A 19 45.88 12.85 -17.84
N ALA A 20 45.97 12.27 -16.64
CA ALA A 20 45.22 11.08 -16.31
C ALA A 20 43.73 11.43 -16.34
N VAL A 21 43.01 10.97 -17.35
CA VAL A 21 41.55 11.04 -17.39
C VAL A 21 41.03 10.20 -16.23
N ALA A 22 40.64 10.87 -15.15
CA ALA A 22 39.97 10.23 -14.03
C ALA A 22 38.65 9.65 -14.52
N ARG A 23 38.67 8.35 -14.81
CA ARG A 23 37.48 7.61 -15.21
C ARG A 23 36.58 7.50 -13.98
N VAL A 24 35.70 8.49 -13.81
CA VAL A 24 34.64 8.44 -12.80
C VAL A 24 33.95 7.09 -12.96
N PRO A 25 33.87 6.26 -11.90
CA PRO A 25 33.03 5.07 -11.96
C PRO A 25 31.60 5.57 -12.05
N GLY A 26 31.04 5.58 -13.27
CA GLY A 26 29.61 5.79 -13.42
C GLY A 26 28.90 4.75 -12.57
N LYS A 27 27.95 5.18 -11.73
CA LYS A 27 27.01 4.27 -11.07
C LYS A 27 26.47 3.38 -12.19
N ARG A 28 26.85 2.09 -12.17
CA ARG A 28 26.06 1.09 -12.88
C ARG A 28 24.76 1.06 -12.12
N SER A 29 23.70 1.60 -12.71
CA SER A 29 22.37 1.09 -12.39
C SER A 29 22.42 -0.38 -12.78
N SER A 30 22.55 -1.26 -11.79
CA SER A 30 22.06 -2.61 -11.93
C SER A 30 20.56 -2.48 -12.09
N SER A 31 20.02 -2.89 -13.24
CA SER A 31 18.62 -3.25 -13.29
C SER A 31 18.44 -4.38 -12.28
N GLU A 32 17.75 -4.12 -11.18
CA GLU A 32 17.34 -5.17 -10.25
C GLU A 32 16.44 -6.14 -11.02
N SER A 33 16.92 -7.37 -11.17
CA SER A 33 16.26 -8.40 -11.97
C SER A 33 15.44 -9.28 -11.04
N TYR A 34 14.14 -8.99 -11.00
CA TYR A 34 13.16 -9.69 -10.18
C TYR A 34 12.74 -11.03 -10.80
N THR A 35 12.75 -12.10 -9.98
CA THR A 35 12.35 -13.46 -10.36
C THR A 35 11.06 -13.85 -9.63
N LEU A 36 10.08 -14.40 -10.34
CA LEU A 36 8.82 -14.83 -9.73
C LEU A 36 9.06 -15.93 -8.69
N VAL A 37 8.65 -15.69 -7.45
CA VAL A 37 8.74 -16.63 -6.32
C VAL A 37 7.39 -17.30 -6.07
N GLN A 38 6.30 -16.52 -6.03
CA GLN A 38 4.95 -17.00 -5.75
C GLN A 38 3.90 -16.27 -6.60
N THR A 39 2.80 -16.97 -6.85
CA THR A 39 1.57 -16.41 -7.43
C THR A 39 0.41 -16.88 -6.57
N TRP A 40 -0.36 -15.96 -6.01
CA TRP A 40 -1.56 -16.21 -5.24
C TRP A 40 -2.75 -15.84 -6.12
N GLU A 41 -3.48 -16.83 -6.65
CA GLU A 41 -4.62 -16.65 -7.54
C GLU A 41 -5.58 -17.86 -7.47
N GLY A 42 -6.83 -17.69 -7.89
CA GLY A 42 -7.80 -18.77 -7.96
C GLY A 42 -8.05 -19.50 -6.63
N SER A 43 -8.31 -20.81 -6.70
CA SER A 43 -8.64 -21.65 -5.54
C SER A 43 -7.60 -21.61 -4.42
N ASP A 44 -6.34 -21.42 -4.79
CA ASP A 44 -5.20 -21.59 -3.91
C ASP A 44 -4.89 -20.28 -3.17
N PHE A 45 -5.50 -19.15 -3.56
CA PHE A 45 -5.35 -17.85 -2.90
C PHE A 45 -5.63 -17.92 -1.40
N PHE A 46 -6.71 -18.58 -1.00
CA PHE A 46 -7.13 -18.70 0.40
C PHE A 46 -6.27 -19.65 1.24
N ASP A 47 -5.26 -20.31 0.66
CA ASP A 47 -4.30 -21.12 1.41
C ASP A 47 -3.10 -20.28 1.90
N TYR A 48 -2.99 -19.03 1.46
CA TYR A 48 -1.95 -18.08 1.88
C TYR A 48 -2.38 -17.14 3.02
N PHE A 49 -3.65 -17.17 3.44
CA PHE A 49 -4.22 -16.25 4.43
C PHE A 49 -4.99 -16.99 5.55
N ASP A 50 -4.83 -16.53 6.78
CA ASP A 50 -5.70 -16.84 7.90
C ASP A 50 -6.89 -15.86 7.92
N PHE A 51 -8.08 -16.33 8.30
CA PHE A 51 -9.25 -15.48 8.45
C PHE A 51 -9.32 -14.95 9.89
N TYR A 52 -9.11 -13.64 10.05
CA TYR A 52 -9.23 -12.96 11.33
C TYR A 52 -10.70 -12.91 11.77
N THR A 53 -10.95 -13.14 13.07
CA THR A 53 -12.30 -13.20 13.67
C THR A 53 -12.39 -12.49 15.02
N GLY A 54 -11.39 -11.67 15.34
CA GLY A 54 -11.41 -10.83 16.54
C GLY A 54 -12.33 -9.62 16.37
N ALA A 55 -12.49 -8.85 17.45
CA ALA A 55 -13.01 -7.50 17.33
C ALA A 55 -12.04 -6.65 16.51
N ASP A 56 -12.57 -5.76 15.68
CA ASP A 56 -11.75 -4.93 14.79
C ASP A 56 -10.81 -4.00 15.59
N PRO A 57 -9.48 -4.02 15.33
CA PRO A 57 -8.54 -3.16 16.03
C PRO A 57 -8.79 -1.64 15.88
N THR A 58 -9.57 -1.23 14.87
CA THR A 58 -9.92 0.18 14.58
C THR A 58 -11.31 0.59 15.10
N ASP A 59 -11.87 -0.20 16.04
CA ASP A 59 -13.20 -0.03 16.65
C ASP A 59 -14.36 0.05 15.61
N GLY A 60 -14.19 -0.58 14.45
CA GLY A 60 -15.16 -0.62 13.37
C GLY A 60 -16.45 -1.38 13.69
N PHE A 61 -17.53 -0.98 13.01
CA PHE A 61 -18.85 -1.64 13.06
C PHE A 61 -18.92 -2.82 12.09
N VAL A 62 -18.00 -3.77 12.28
CA VAL A 62 -17.78 -4.92 11.41
C VAL A 62 -17.85 -6.22 12.22
N ASP A 63 -18.35 -7.29 11.59
CA ASP A 63 -18.36 -8.64 12.15
C ASP A 63 -17.52 -9.56 11.25
N TYR A 64 -16.24 -9.74 11.60
CA TYR A 64 -15.31 -10.51 10.77
C TYR A 64 -15.56 -12.01 10.91
N LEU A 65 -15.98 -12.64 9.80
CA LEU A 65 -16.37 -14.04 9.77
C LEU A 65 -15.18 -14.98 9.51
N ASP A 66 -15.24 -16.17 10.11
CA ASP A 66 -14.35 -17.28 9.72
C ASP A 66 -14.62 -17.73 8.28
N LYS A 67 -13.64 -18.40 7.66
CA LYS A 67 -13.72 -18.86 6.25
C LYS A 67 -14.99 -19.65 5.94
N ALA A 68 -15.39 -20.60 6.79
CA ALA A 68 -16.56 -21.45 6.52
C ALA A 68 -17.88 -20.67 6.66
N SER A 69 -17.95 -19.73 7.61
CA SER A 69 -19.07 -18.80 7.77
C SER A 69 -19.16 -17.82 6.59
N ALA A 70 -18.02 -17.28 6.14
CA ALA A 70 -17.91 -16.38 4.99
C ALA A 70 -18.29 -17.07 3.67
N GLU A 71 -17.79 -18.28 3.42
CA GLU A 71 -18.19 -19.12 2.27
C GLU A 71 -19.71 -19.41 2.29
N SER A 72 -20.25 -19.75 3.47
CA SER A 72 -21.68 -20.04 3.64
C SER A 72 -22.58 -18.82 3.45
N ALA A 73 -22.09 -17.62 3.79
CA ALA A 73 -22.76 -16.35 3.58
C ALA A 73 -22.55 -15.78 2.16
N GLY A 74 -21.67 -16.38 1.35
CA GLY A 74 -21.33 -15.89 0.01
C GLY A 74 -20.39 -14.67 0.01
N LEU A 75 -19.74 -14.37 1.13
CA LEU A 75 -18.79 -13.26 1.27
C LEU A 75 -17.43 -13.56 0.64
N VAL A 76 -17.06 -14.83 0.51
CA VAL A 76 -15.84 -15.23 -0.21
C VAL A 76 -16.13 -16.34 -1.20
N ASN A 77 -15.56 -16.24 -2.40
CA ASN A 77 -15.69 -17.26 -3.45
C ASN A 77 -14.61 -17.09 -4.53
N ILE A 78 -14.48 -18.08 -5.41
CA ILE A 78 -13.81 -17.93 -6.70
C ILE A 78 -14.88 -17.67 -7.77
N THR A 79 -14.69 -16.62 -8.56
CA THR A 79 -15.62 -16.21 -9.62
C THR A 79 -15.56 -17.19 -10.80
N SER A 80 -16.47 -17.02 -11.78
CA SER A 80 -16.46 -17.82 -13.01
C SER A 80 -15.29 -17.51 -13.96
N SER A 81 -14.60 -16.37 -13.79
CA SER A 81 -13.36 -16.02 -14.50
C SER A 81 -12.11 -16.59 -13.81
N GLY A 82 -12.21 -17.02 -12.55
CA GLY A 82 -11.09 -17.52 -11.74
C GLY A 82 -10.47 -16.48 -10.80
N SER A 83 -10.97 -15.25 -10.79
CA SER A 83 -10.63 -14.22 -9.80
C SER A 83 -11.21 -14.57 -8.43
N VAL A 84 -10.64 -13.98 -7.38
CA VAL A 84 -11.05 -14.14 -5.98
C VAL A 84 -12.00 -13.01 -5.62
N TYR A 85 -13.17 -13.34 -5.07
CA TYR A 85 -14.13 -12.38 -4.54
C TYR A 85 -14.02 -12.32 -3.00
N LEU A 86 -13.86 -11.12 -2.44
CA LEU A 86 -13.96 -10.83 -1.00
C LEU A 86 -14.96 -9.69 -0.81
N GLY A 87 -16.15 -9.96 -0.28
CA GLY A 87 -17.23 -8.99 -0.11
C GLY A 87 -17.80 -8.95 1.31
N VAL A 88 -18.83 -8.12 1.45
CA VAL A 88 -19.53 -7.85 2.72
C VAL A 88 -21.00 -8.23 2.61
N ASP A 89 -21.70 -8.39 3.74
CA ASP A 89 -23.15 -8.55 3.70
C ASP A 89 -23.83 -7.26 3.21
N TYR A 90 -24.44 -7.30 2.03
CA TYR A 90 -25.25 -6.23 1.44
C TYR A 90 -26.76 -6.50 1.48
N THR A 91 -27.20 -7.45 2.32
CA THR A 91 -28.59 -7.91 2.38
C THR A 91 -29.28 -7.71 3.73
N THR A 92 -28.58 -7.87 4.86
CA THR A 92 -29.21 -7.80 6.18
C THR A 92 -29.33 -6.37 6.72
N THR A 93 -30.55 -5.94 7.04
CA THR A 93 -30.77 -4.76 7.87
C THR A 93 -30.44 -5.07 9.33
N LEU A 94 -29.55 -4.29 9.92
CA LEU A 94 -29.05 -4.46 11.28
C LEU A 94 -29.62 -3.37 12.21
N THR A 95 -29.15 -3.35 13.45
CA THR A 95 -29.32 -2.22 14.38
C THR A 95 -27.95 -1.71 14.81
N SER A 96 -27.87 -0.46 15.28
CA SER A 96 -26.65 0.12 15.87
C SER A 96 -26.17 -0.57 17.17
N SER A 97 -26.85 -1.64 17.59
CA SER A 97 -26.47 -2.53 18.70
C SER A 97 -26.12 -3.96 18.25
N SER A 98 -25.98 -4.20 16.94
CA SER A 98 -25.47 -5.45 16.37
C SER A 98 -23.93 -5.50 16.52
N ALA A 99 -23.31 -6.65 16.28
CA ALA A 99 -21.84 -6.79 16.34
C ALA A 99 -21.16 -5.90 15.27
N GLY A 100 -21.73 -5.90 14.06
CA GLY A 100 -21.29 -5.10 12.93
C GLY A 100 -21.92 -5.61 11.64
N ARG A 101 -21.57 -5.02 10.50
CA ARG A 101 -21.87 -5.59 9.18
C ARG A 101 -20.85 -6.70 8.88
N SER A 102 -21.34 -7.88 8.48
CA SER A 102 -20.45 -9.02 8.26
C SER A 102 -19.50 -8.78 7.09
N SER A 103 -18.23 -9.10 7.30
CA SER A 103 -17.12 -8.89 6.37
C SER A 103 -16.06 -9.97 6.60
N VAL A 104 -14.92 -9.86 5.92
CA VAL A 104 -13.74 -10.70 6.13
C VAL A 104 -12.49 -9.85 6.26
N ARG A 105 -11.55 -10.33 7.08
CA ARG A 105 -10.17 -9.84 7.13
C ARG A 105 -9.24 -11.05 6.94
N LEU A 106 -8.42 -10.98 5.90
CA LEU A 106 -7.48 -12.01 5.50
C LEU A 106 -6.07 -11.56 5.88
N ASP A 107 -5.52 -12.18 6.91
CA ASP A 107 -4.18 -11.94 7.43
C ASP A 107 -3.18 -12.91 6.77
N GLY A 108 -2.14 -12.41 6.10
CA GLY A 108 -1.17 -13.23 5.37
C GLY A 108 -0.36 -14.16 6.29
N THR A 109 -0.20 -15.42 5.89
CA THR A 109 0.54 -16.45 6.65
C THR A 109 2.06 -16.38 6.48
N GLN A 110 2.53 -15.57 5.53
CA GLN A 110 3.94 -15.40 5.20
C GLN A 110 4.36 -13.95 5.38
N TYR A 111 5.53 -13.78 6.01
CA TYR A 111 6.22 -12.51 6.11
C TYR A 111 7.29 -12.38 5.02
N PHE A 112 7.42 -11.20 4.45
CA PHE A 112 8.41 -10.85 3.45
C PHE A 112 9.25 -9.68 3.93
N ASP A 113 10.56 -9.77 3.76
CA ASP A 113 11.50 -8.66 3.77
C ASP A 113 11.99 -8.44 2.34
N HIS A 114 11.67 -7.26 1.78
CA HIS A 114 12.07 -6.80 0.45
C HIS A 114 11.48 -7.59 -0.73
N GLY A 115 11.43 -6.95 -1.90
CA GLY A 115 10.96 -7.57 -3.13
C GLY A 115 10.22 -6.62 -4.06
N LEU A 116 9.55 -7.21 -5.05
CA LEU A 116 8.54 -6.55 -5.88
C LEU A 116 7.24 -7.35 -5.79
N PHE A 117 6.20 -6.69 -5.30
CA PHE A 117 4.89 -7.26 -5.05
C PHE A 117 3.88 -6.61 -6.00
N ILE A 118 3.12 -7.42 -6.73
CA ILE A 118 2.21 -6.94 -7.78
C ILE A 118 0.83 -7.53 -7.55
N ALA A 119 -0.13 -6.70 -7.16
CA ALA A 119 -1.54 -7.04 -7.03
C ALA A 119 -2.30 -6.59 -8.29
N ASP A 120 -2.85 -7.53 -9.04
CA ASP A 120 -3.80 -7.26 -10.13
C ASP A 120 -5.22 -7.36 -9.56
N ILE A 121 -5.92 -6.22 -9.52
CA ILE A 121 -7.21 -6.05 -8.85
C ILE A 121 -8.23 -5.58 -9.90
N GLN A 122 -9.26 -6.39 -10.11
CA GLN A 122 -10.35 -6.15 -11.05
C GLN A 122 -11.40 -5.19 -10.47
N HIS A 123 -11.61 -5.25 -9.16
CA HIS A 123 -12.56 -4.43 -8.41
C HIS A 123 -12.06 -4.24 -6.97
N MET A 124 -12.34 -3.09 -6.36
CA MET A 124 -12.18 -2.85 -4.92
C MET A 124 -13.47 -2.28 -4.33
N PRO A 125 -13.68 -2.31 -3.00
CA PRO A 125 -14.89 -1.75 -2.42
C PRO A 125 -15.09 -0.29 -2.82
N GLY A 126 -16.28 0.02 -3.33
CA GLY A 126 -16.59 1.31 -3.95
C GLY A 126 -16.60 2.49 -2.98
N SER A 127 -16.69 3.69 -3.54
CA SER A 127 -16.77 4.96 -2.80
C SER A 127 -18.15 5.11 -2.14
N ILE A 128 -18.34 4.45 -1.00
CA ILE A 128 -19.63 4.22 -0.34
C ILE A 128 -19.59 4.76 1.10
N CYS A 129 -20.65 5.48 1.51
CA CYS A 129 -20.77 5.99 2.87
C CYS A 129 -20.59 4.89 3.94
N GLY A 130 -19.60 5.09 4.81
CA GLY A 130 -19.29 4.22 5.94
C GLY A 130 -18.36 3.05 5.66
N VAL A 131 -17.90 2.80 4.43
CA VAL A 131 -16.87 1.76 4.18
C VAL A 131 -15.48 2.27 4.51
N TRP A 132 -14.61 1.35 4.90
CA TRP A 132 -13.16 1.52 5.04
C TRP A 132 -12.46 0.23 4.60
N PRO A 133 -12.16 0.08 3.29
CA PRO A 133 -11.37 -1.03 2.76
C PRO A 133 -9.88 -0.75 2.83
N ALA A 134 -9.08 -1.79 3.08
CA ALA A 134 -7.63 -1.71 3.06
C ALA A 134 -6.99 -2.92 2.36
N PHE A 135 -5.96 -2.65 1.55
CA PHE A 135 -4.92 -3.62 1.17
C PHE A 135 -3.57 -3.06 1.63
N TRP A 136 -2.99 -3.73 2.61
CA TRP A 136 -1.90 -3.18 3.41
C TRP A 136 -0.93 -4.27 3.84
N THR A 137 0.14 -3.88 4.53
CA THR A 137 1.09 -4.80 5.15
C THR A 137 1.41 -4.38 6.57
N THR A 138 1.60 -5.34 7.46
CA THR A 138 1.98 -5.10 8.86
C THR A 138 3.05 -6.07 9.33
N GLY A 139 3.91 -5.62 10.23
CA GLY A 139 4.86 -6.47 10.93
C GLY A 139 4.20 -7.36 12.00
N GLU A 140 5.02 -8.15 12.71
CA GLU A 140 4.53 -9.00 13.82
C GLU A 140 4.08 -8.15 15.03
N THR A 141 4.75 -7.02 15.29
CA THR A 141 4.48 -6.11 16.40
C THR A 141 4.22 -4.68 15.91
N TRP A 142 2.95 -4.29 15.82
CA TRP A 142 2.55 -2.91 15.53
C TRP A 142 2.77 -1.97 16.75
N PRO A 143 3.24 -0.72 16.57
CA PRO A 143 3.75 -0.12 15.33
C PRO A 143 5.28 -0.27 15.19
N THR A 144 5.94 -1.01 16.09
CA THR A 144 7.41 -1.08 16.17
C THR A 144 8.07 -1.72 14.96
N ASP A 145 7.35 -2.64 14.31
CA ASP A 145 7.82 -3.35 13.12
C ASP A 145 7.36 -2.68 11.80
N GLY A 146 6.59 -1.59 11.91
CA GLY A 146 6.06 -0.82 10.78
C GLY A 146 4.79 -1.39 10.13
N GLU A 147 4.13 -0.53 9.36
CA GLU A 147 2.90 -0.80 8.60
C GLU A 147 2.86 0.09 7.34
N ILE A 148 2.35 -0.46 6.24
CA ILE A 148 2.36 0.16 4.90
C ILE A 148 1.00 -0.07 4.22
N ASP A 149 0.28 1.01 3.99
CA ASP A 149 -1.08 0.98 3.46
C ASP A 149 -1.01 1.25 1.96
N ILE A 150 -1.12 0.18 1.17
CA ILE A 150 -0.88 0.22 -0.28
C ILE A 150 -2.13 0.75 -0.99
N ILE A 151 -3.30 0.33 -0.53
CA ILE A 151 -4.61 0.84 -0.94
C ILE A 151 -5.43 1.08 0.32
N GLU A 152 -5.80 2.33 0.57
CA GLU A 152 -6.65 2.69 1.70
C GLU A 152 -7.48 3.94 1.37
N GLY A 153 -8.63 4.05 2.01
CA GLY A 153 -9.51 5.20 1.95
C GLY A 153 -10.81 4.95 2.70
N VAL A 154 -11.60 6.01 2.86
CA VAL A 154 -12.83 5.97 3.64
C VAL A 154 -14.00 6.67 2.95
N ASN A 155 -15.21 6.18 3.23
CA ASN A 155 -16.45 6.80 2.79
C ASN A 155 -16.49 7.03 1.26
N LEU A 156 -16.58 8.29 0.83
CA LEU A 156 -16.80 8.71 -0.56
C LEU A 156 -15.50 9.14 -1.27
N MET A 157 -14.32 8.77 -0.77
CA MET A 157 -13.04 9.04 -1.43
C MET A 157 -13.00 8.43 -2.84
N ASP A 158 -12.42 9.15 -3.80
CA ASP A 158 -12.24 8.75 -5.21
C ASP A 158 -10.75 8.72 -5.65
N TYR A 159 -9.85 8.94 -4.68
CA TYR A 159 -8.41 8.80 -4.77
C TYR A 159 -7.92 7.90 -3.63
N ASN A 160 -6.80 7.22 -3.86
CA ASN A 160 -6.16 6.37 -2.86
C ASN A 160 -5.34 7.21 -1.89
N GLU A 161 -5.32 6.86 -0.61
CA GLU A 161 -4.28 7.32 0.30
C GLU A 161 -3.28 6.18 0.48
N VAL A 162 -2.00 6.45 0.16
CA VAL A 162 -0.90 5.57 0.56
C VAL A 162 -0.36 6.10 1.87
N VAL A 163 -0.46 5.29 2.92
CA VAL A 163 -0.03 5.66 4.27
C VAL A 163 1.12 4.74 4.72
N ALA A 164 1.91 5.21 5.67
CA ALA A 164 2.85 4.36 6.39
C ALA A 164 3.01 4.84 7.84
N HIS A 165 3.04 3.86 8.74
CA HIS A 165 3.17 4.05 10.18
C HIS A 165 4.47 3.40 10.67
N THR A 166 5.23 4.13 11.51
CA THR A 166 6.54 3.68 12.01
C THR A 166 6.70 3.90 13.52
N GLY A 167 7.18 2.89 14.24
CA GLY A 167 7.38 2.99 15.69
C GLY A 167 8.47 3.98 16.14
N ASN A 168 9.39 4.36 15.25
CA ASN A 168 10.38 5.41 15.49
C ASN A 168 10.10 6.65 14.62
N THR A 169 10.88 7.72 14.80
CA THR A 169 10.75 8.94 14.00
C THR A 169 11.23 8.71 12.56
N CYS A 170 10.30 8.71 11.61
CA CYS A 170 10.61 8.81 10.19
C CYS A 170 9.85 9.97 9.54
N ILE A 171 10.58 10.86 8.85
CA ILE A 171 9.99 11.97 8.08
C ILE A 171 10.21 11.69 6.59
N MET A 172 9.13 11.43 5.85
CA MET A 172 9.16 11.27 4.40
C MET A 172 9.51 12.59 3.70
N ASN A 173 10.10 12.50 2.50
CA ASN A 173 10.28 13.63 1.60
C ASN A 173 9.36 13.51 0.37
N SER A 174 8.99 14.63 -0.24
CA SER A 174 8.08 14.67 -1.40
C SER A 174 8.79 14.57 -2.75
N THR A 175 9.87 13.78 -2.86
CA THR A 175 10.65 13.67 -4.12
C THR A 175 10.32 12.40 -4.90
N ASP A 176 10.39 12.52 -6.23
CA ASP A 176 10.21 11.44 -7.21
C ASP A 176 8.91 10.61 -7.03
N MET A 177 7.80 11.30 -6.73
CA MET A 177 6.44 10.76 -6.65
C MET A 177 5.46 11.59 -7.49
N THR A 178 4.33 11.00 -7.89
CA THR A 178 3.24 11.67 -8.63
C THR A 178 2.06 12.08 -7.74
N GLY A 179 1.89 11.41 -6.59
CA GLY A 179 0.91 11.79 -5.56
C GLY A 179 1.34 13.01 -4.75
N THR A 180 0.46 13.47 -3.87
CA THR A 180 0.66 14.65 -3.02
C THR A 180 0.93 14.23 -1.59
N LEU A 181 2.13 14.49 -1.08
CA LEU A 181 2.46 14.29 0.34
C LEU A 181 1.72 15.31 1.20
N THR A 182 0.70 14.87 1.95
CA THR A 182 -0.14 15.72 2.81
C THR A 182 0.25 15.65 4.28
N ASN A 183 0.74 14.50 4.75
CA ASN A 183 1.50 14.40 5.99
C ASN A 183 2.87 13.73 5.75
N ALA A 184 3.92 14.27 6.37
CA ALA A 184 5.29 13.79 6.19
C ALA A 184 5.82 12.97 7.36
N ASP A 185 5.23 13.05 8.56
CA ASP A 185 5.71 12.34 9.75
C ASP A 185 5.01 10.97 9.85
N CYS A 186 5.76 9.90 9.67
CA CYS A 186 5.26 8.52 9.73
C CYS A 186 5.13 8.01 11.18
N SER A 187 5.56 8.79 12.18
CA SER A 187 5.78 8.26 13.52
C SER A 187 4.54 8.26 14.40
N GLU A 188 4.13 7.06 14.84
CA GLU A 188 3.10 6.86 15.88
C GLU A 188 3.47 7.49 17.24
N THR A 189 4.71 7.92 17.43
CA THR A 189 5.11 8.70 18.61
C THR A 189 4.66 10.16 18.55
N SER A 190 4.26 10.65 17.38
CA SER A 190 3.88 12.05 17.11
C SER A 190 2.38 12.21 16.86
N SER A 191 1.78 11.31 16.08
CA SER A 191 0.36 11.27 15.74
C SER A 191 0.00 9.91 15.15
N THR A 192 -1.27 9.51 15.26
CA THR A 192 -1.80 8.25 14.70
C THR A 192 -2.21 8.37 13.23
N THR A 193 -1.65 9.35 12.51
CA THR A 193 -2.02 9.67 11.12
C THR A 193 -1.08 9.01 10.10
N GLY A 194 0.11 8.59 10.53
CA GLY A 194 1.16 8.16 9.61
C GLY A 194 1.55 9.26 8.60
N CYS A 195 2.40 8.91 7.66
CA CYS A 195 2.79 9.80 6.57
C CYS A 195 1.99 9.44 5.31
N VAL A 196 1.27 10.42 4.76
CA VAL A 196 0.16 10.22 3.81
C VAL A 196 0.52 10.82 2.45
N VAL A 197 0.40 10.01 1.40
CA VAL A 197 0.50 10.43 -0.01
C VAL A 197 -0.84 10.19 -0.71
N GLU A 198 -1.54 11.28 -1.02
CA GLU A 198 -2.78 11.25 -1.81
C GLU A 198 -2.47 10.92 -3.28
N GLY A 199 -3.14 9.90 -3.82
CA GLY A 199 -3.13 9.56 -5.23
C GLY A 199 -3.97 10.51 -6.09
N ALA A 200 -4.07 10.20 -7.39
CA ALA A 200 -4.97 10.90 -8.29
C ALA A 200 -6.38 10.27 -8.30
N THR A 201 -7.42 11.05 -8.58
CA THR A 201 -8.76 10.51 -8.89
C THR A 201 -8.68 9.41 -9.95
N GLY A 202 -9.39 8.29 -9.74
CA GLY A 202 -9.28 7.09 -10.57
C GLY A 202 -8.37 6.00 -10.00
N SER A 203 -7.64 6.28 -8.91
CA SER A 203 -6.78 5.31 -8.23
C SER A 203 -7.53 4.44 -7.21
N TYR A 204 -8.75 4.82 -6.81
CA TYR A 204 -9.49 4.17 -5.72
C TYR A 204 -11.01 4.13 -5.96
N GLY A 205 -11.66 3.19 -5.28
CA GLY A 205 -13.12 3.08 -5.12
C GLY A 205 -13.87 2.99 -6.45
N THR A 206 -15.01 3.67 -6.53
CA THR A 206 -15.90 3.59 -7.70
C THR A 206 -15.20 4.03 -8.99
N SER A 207 -14.31 5.02 -8.90
CA SER A 207 -13.59 5.54 -10.06
C SER A 207 -12.53 4.56 -10.62
N PHE A 208 -11.93 3.75 -9.75
CA PHE A 208 -11.07 2.62 -10.14
C PHE A 208 -11.91 1.50 -10.76
N ASN A 209 -13.06 1.17 -10.16
CA ASN A 209 -13.97 0.12 -10.64
C ASN A 209 -14.53 0.43 -12.03
N ASP A 210 -14.98 1.68 -12.29
CA ASP A 210 -15.40 2.16 -13.61
C ASP A 210 -14.28 2.03 -14.67
N GLY A 211 -13.02 2.09 -14.25
CA GLY A 211 -11.84 1.84 -15.06
C GLY A 211 -11.57 0.36 -15.38
N ASN A 212 -12.36 -0.57 -14.85
CA ASN A 212 -12.07 -2.02 -14.79
C ASN A 212 -10.81 -2.33 -13.96
N GLY A 213 -10.58 -1.52 -12.92
CA GLY A 213 -9.50 -1.64 -11.97
C GLY A 213 -8.11 -1.41 -12.56
N GLY A 214 -7.14 -2.20 -12.10
CA GLY A 214 -5.76 -2.03 -12.51
C GLY A 214 -4.78 -2.87 -11.69
N VAL A 215 -3.53 -2.43 -11.67
CA VAL A 215 -2.44 -3.07 -10.93
C VAL A 215 -1.87 -2.07 -9.92
N TYR A 216 -1.76 -2.51 -8.67
CA TYR A 216 -0.92 -1.89 -7.66
C TYR A 216 0.38 -2.68 -7.54
N ALA A 217 1.51 -1.98 -7.58
CA ALA A 217 2.84 -2.60 -7.46
C ALA A 217 3.65 -1.89 -6.37
N MET A 218 4.21 -2.67 -5.43
CA MET A 218 5.10 -2.19 -4.37
C MET A 218 6.51 -2.74 -4.60
N GLN A 219 7.50 -1.87 -4.78
CA GLN A 219 8.92 -2.23 -4.71
C GLN A 219 9.47 -1.83 -3.34
N TRP A 220 10.07 -2.79 -2.62
CA TRP A 220 10.67 -2.56 -1.31
C TRP A 220 12.15 -2.95 -1.32
N THR A 221 12.99 -2.00 -0.89
CA THR A 221 14.46 -2.08 -0.79
C THR A 221 14.92 -1.51 0.57
N ASP A 222 16.21 -1.65 0.89
CA ASP A 222 16.81 -0.98 2.08
C ASP A 222 16.68 0.56 2.02
N ASP A 223 16.68 1.14 0.82
CA ASP A 223 16.76 2.60 0.60
C ASP A 223 15.38 3.29 0.52
N PHE A 224 14.33 2.56 0.14
CA PHE A 224 12.98 3.09 -0.12
C PHE A 224 11.93 1.97 -0.24
N ILE A 225 10.67 2.34 -0.03
CA ILE A 225 9.48 1.63 -0.54
C ILE A 225 8.80 2.53 -1.58
N LYS A 226 8.45 2.00 -2.74
CA LYS A 226 7.74 2.73 -3.80
C LYS A 226 6.49 1.99 -4.22
N ILE A 227 5.40 2.72 -4.38
CA ILE A 227 4.09 2.18 -4.79
C ILE A 227 3.66 2.86 -6.08
N TRP A 228 3.29 2.06 -7.07
CA TRP A 228 2.72 2.49 -8.36
C TRP A 228 1.27 1.99 -8.47
N PHE A 229 0.42 2.82 -9.08
CA PHE A 229 -0.86 2.41 -9.63
C PHE A 229 -0.79 2.48 -11.16
N PHE A 230 -1.23 1.42 -11.82
CA PHE A 230 -1.45 1.38 -13.27
C PHE A 230 -2.91 1.06 -13.56
N ALA A 231 -3.62 1.99 -14.20
CA ALA A 231 -4.98 1.73 -14.70
C ALA A 231 -4.98 0.54 -15.68
N ARG A 232 -6.10 -0.19 -15.78
CA ARG A 232 -6.24 -1.44 -16.53
C ARG A 232 -5.68 -1.42 -17.97
N ASP A 233 -5.83 -0.32 -18.69
CA ASP A 233 -5.37 -0.15 -20.08
C ASP A 233 -3.91 0.29 -20.22
N SER A 234 -3.26 0.60 -19.10
CA SER A 234 -1.96 1.26 -18.98
C SER A 234 -0.92 0.43 -18.20
N ILE A 235 -1.23 -0.84 -17.91
CA ILE A 235 -0.33 -1.79 -17.23
C ILE A 235 0.94 -2.02 -18.10
N PRO A 236 2.16 -1.82 -17.56
CA PRO A 236 3.40 -2.09 -18.29
C PRO A 236 3.48 -3.52 -18.82
N THR A 237 3.88 -3.69 -20.08
CA THR A 237 3.94 -5.03 -20.71
C THR A 237 4.90 -5.98 -20.00
N SER A 238 5.93 -5.46 -19.33
CA SER A 238 6.86 -6.25 -18.52
C SER A 238 6.16 -6.96 -17.34
N ILE A 239 5.09 -6.36 -16.78
CA ILE A 239 4.24 -7.00 -15.77
C ILE A 239 3.40 -8.11 -16.41
N THR A 240 2.73 -7.83 -17.54
CA THR A 240 1.85 -8.81 -18.20
C THR A 240 2.61 -10.01 -18.78
N ASP A 241 3.86 -9.79 -19.23
CA ASP A 241 4.77 -10.83 -19.70
C ASP A 241 5.40 -11.65 -18.55
N GLY A 242 5.17 -11.25 -17.29
CA GLY A 242 5.68 -11.93 -16.10
C GLY A 242 7.16 -11.69 -15.81
N THR A 243 7.80 -10.73 -16.48
CA THR A 243 9.21 -10.35 -16.32
C THR A 243 9.32 -8.85 -16.03
N PRO A 244 8.90 -8.38 -14.84
CA PRO A 244 8.77 -6.96 -14.56
C PRO A 244 10.10 -6.22 -14.64
N ASP A 245 10.08 -5.06 -15.31
CA ASP A 245 11.19 -4.12 -15.40
C ASP A 245 10.76 -2.81 -14.76
N VAL A 246 11.19 -2.59 -13.52
CA VAL A 246 10.84 -1.40 -12.73
C VAL A 246 11.37 -0.11 -13.38
N SER A 247 12.41 -0.17 -14.22
CA SER A 247 12.88 1.00 -14.95
C SER A 247 11.89 1.50 -16.01
N ALA A 248 10.92 0.65 -16.41
CA ALA A 248 9.82 0.97 -17.31
C ALA A 248 8.52 1.40 -16.59
N PHE A 249 8.46 1.33 -15.25
CA PHE A 249 7.26 1.68 -14.49
C PHE A 249 7.01 3.19 -14.41
N GLY A 250 8.03 4.02 -14.69
CA GLY A 250 7.93 5.48 -14.57
C GLY A 250 7.95 5.96 -13.12
N THR A 251 7.50 7.19 -12.89
CA THR A 251 7.43 7.79 -11.55
C THR A 251 6.34 7.11 -10.72
N PRO A 252 6.62 6.69 -9.47
CA PRO A 252 5.62 6.06 -8.60
C PRO A 252 4.49 7.00 -8.19
N LEU A 253 3.39 6.43 -7.69
CA LEU A 253 2.34 7.16 -6.98
C LEU A 253 2.92 7.71 -5.67
N ALA A 254 3.53 6.85 -4.87
CA ALA A 254 4.18 7.19 -3.60
C ALA A 254 5.63 6.68 -3.55
N ASN A 255 6.52 7.47 -2.96
CA ASN A 255 7.92 7.14 -2.74
C ASN A 255 8.24 7.34 -1.24
N LEU A 256 8.06 6.27 -0.46
CA LEU A 256 8.34 6.25 0.97
C LEU A 256 9.87 6.23 1.17
N GLN A 257 10.44 7.43 1.14
CA GLN A 257 11.86 7.68 1.34
C GLN A 257 12.00 9.01 2.11
N GLY A 258 12.94 9.10 3.03
CA GLY A 258 12.91 10.16 4.05
C GLY A 258 14.23 10.45 4.73
N SER A 259 14.15 11.09 5.90
CA SER A 259 15.29 11.29 6.81
C SER A 259 15.48 10.12 7.79
N CYS A 260 15.11 8.90 7.39
CA CYS A 260 15.13 7.69 8.21
C CYS A 260 15.71 6.51 7.42
N ASP A 261 16.16 5.49 8.13
CA ASP A 261 16.56 4.21 7.55
C ASP A 261 15.33 3.31 7.42
N ILE A 262 14.96 2.97 6.18
CA ILE A 262 13.74 2.21 5.86
C ILE A 262 13.85 0.76 6.38
N ALA A 263 15.05 0.16 6.34
CA ALA A 263 15.29 -1.18 6.87
C ALA A 263 15.23 -1.24 8.42
N GLU A 264 15.42 -0.10 9.10
CA GLU A 264 15.15 0.00 10.55
C GLU A 264 13.69 0.33 10.89
N GLN A 265 12.89 0.85 9.94
CA GLN A 265 11.48 1.18 10.17
C GLN A 265 10.52 0.02 9.92
N PHE A 266 10.78 -0.75 8.86
CA PHE A 266 9.91 -1.84 8.43
C PHE A 266 10.66 -3.16 8.57
N GLN A 267 10.26 -3.98 9.54
CA GLN A 267 10.69 -5.38 9.62
C GLN A 267 9.85 -6.21 8.65
N ALA A 268 10.13 -7.51 8.51
CA ALA A 268 9.40 -8.37 7.59
C ALA A 268 7.87 -8.25 7.79
N GLN A 269 7.13 -8.00 6.71
CA GLN A 269 5.70 -7.66 6.71
C GLN A 269 4.86 -8.80 6.12
N ARG A 270 3.63 -8.99 6.63
CA ARG A 270 2.60 -9.83 6.01
C ARG A 270 1.54 -8.96 5.34
N PHE A 271 1.01 -9.42 4.20
CA PHE A 271 -0.09 -8.75 3.50
C PHE A 271 -1.42 -8.96 4.21
N VAL A 272 -2.29 -7.95 4.20
CA VAL A 272 -3.65 -7.99 4.75
C VAL A 272 -4.65 -7.43 3.72
N PHE A 273 -5.80 -8.09 3.60
CA PHE A 273 -6.99 -7.53 2.94
C PHE A 273 -8.14 -7.51 3.92
N ASP A 274 -8.86 -6.40 3.99
CA ASP A 274 -10.12 -6.33 4.72
C ASP A 274 -11.10 -5.29 4.15
N THR A 275 -12.26 -5.19 4.81
CA THR A 275 -13.17 -4.06 4.71
C THR A 275 -13.88 -3.91 6.03
N THR A 276 -13.49 -2.91 6.82
CA THR A 276 -14.22 -2.47 7.99
C THR A 276 -15.26 -1.41 7.65
N PHE A 277 -16.00 -0.97 8.66
CA PHE A 277 -17.02 0.07 8.55
C PHE A 277 -16.91 1.05 9.71
N CYS A 278 -17.05 2.34 9.43
CA CYS A 278 -17.03 3.39 10.44
C CYS A 278 -15.70 3.41 11.24
N GLY A 279 -15.71 2.94 12.48
CA GLY A 279 -14.51 2.92 13.34
C GLY A 279 -13.90 4.30 13.56
N ASP A 280 -12.61 4.28 13.90
CA ASP A 280 -11.80 5.45 14.21
C ASP A 280 -11.74 6.46 13.06
N TRP A 281 -11.44 6.00 11.83
CA TRP A 281 -11.28 6.90 10.68
C TRP A 281 -12.61 7.19 9.97
N ALA A 282 -13.22 6.21 9.30
CA ALA A 282 -14.41 6.46 8.46
C ALA A 282 -15.60 7.01 9.27
N GLY A 283 -15.75 6.58 10.53
CA GLY A 283 -16.71 7.10 11.48
C GLY A 283 -16.32 8.48 12.01
N GLY A 284 -15.03 8.68 12.32
CA GLY A 284 -14.47 9.95 12.79
C GLY A 284 -14.71 11.10 11.81
N VAL A 285 -14.45 10.90 10.51
CA VAL A 285 -14.62 11.94 9.47
C VAL A 285 -16.02 11.95 8.82
N PHE A 286 -16.97 11.11 9.27
CA PHE A 286 -18.27 10.94 8.60
C PHE A 286 -19.06 12.25 8.44
N LEU A 287 -18.96 13.18 9.41
CA LEU A 287 -19.62 14.49 9.37
C LEU A 287 -19.03 15.45 8.32
N GLU A 288 -17.83 15.18 7.81
CA GLU A 288 -17.14 16.01 6.80
C GLU A 288 -17.52 15.60 5.36
N THR A 289 -18.21 14.47 5.22
CA THR A 289 -18.68 13.92 3.95
C THR A 289 -20.04 14.50 3.51
N THR A 290 -20.57 14.03 2.39
CA THR A 290 -21.97 14.28 1.97
C THR A 290 -22.93 13.15 2.37
N CYS A 291 -22.51 12.25 3.25
CA CYS A 291 -23.30 11.09 3.68
C CYS A 291 -24.52 11.47 4.56
N PRO A 292 -25.55 10.61 4.63
CA PRO A 292 -26.73 10.89 5.44
C PRO A 292 -26.41 10.89 6.95
N ILE A 293 -26.56 12.05 7.59
CA ILE A 293 -26.30 12.24 9.03
C ILE A 293 -27.59 12.02 9.84
N SER A 294 -27.61 11.03 10.75
CA SER A 294 -28.72 10.81 11.69
C SER A 294 -28.57 11.65 12.96
N ASP A 295 -27.34 11.87 13.42
CA ASP A 295 -26.98 12.67 14.59
C ASP A 295 -25.80 13.60 14.26
N SER A 296 -26.07 14.89 14.11
CA SER A 296 -25.05 15.91 13.84
C SER A 296 -24.07 16.17 15.00
N SER A 297 -24.25 15.50 16.14
CA SER A 297 -23.31 15.53 17.26
C SER A 297 -22.31 14.36 17.27
N SER A 298 -22.49 13.36 16.40
CA SER A 298 -21.59 12.21 16.30
C SER A 298 -21.53 11.64 14.87
N GLY A 299 -20.34 11.74 14.26
CA GLY A 299 -20.03 11.11 12.98
C GLY A 299 -20.11 9.59 13.06
N THR A 300 -19.44 9.00 14.05
CA THR A 300 -19.44 7.55 14.27
C THR A 300 -20.85 7.00 14.47
N ALA A 301 -21.71 7.64 15.28
CA ALA A 301 -23.09 7.17 15.45
C ALA A 301 -23.90 7.28 14.15
N SER A 302 -23.75 8.38 13.40
CA SER A 302 -24.40 8.56 12.09
C SER A 302 -23.94 7.51 11.07
N CYS A 303 -22.65 7.18 11.08
CA CYS A 303 -22.08 6.15 10.24
C CYS A 303 -22.65 4.77 10.59
N VAL A 304 -22.66 4.41 11.89
CA VAL A 304 -23.19 3.12 12.37
C VAL A 304 -24.68 2.98 12.02
N ASP A 305 -25.48 4.02 12.22
CA ASP A 305 -26.89 4.03 11.82
C ASP A 305 -27.05 3.85 10.30
N TYR A 306 -26.22 4.51 9.49
CA TYR A 306 -26.24 4.37 8.04
C TYR A 306 -25.88 2.94 7.60
N VAL A 307 -24.76 2.40 8.09
CA VAL A 307 -24.26 1.05 7.77
C VAL A 307 -25.25 -0.02 8.23
N ALA A 308 -25.85 0.14 9.42
CA ALA A 308 -26.85 -0.79 9.91
C ALA A 308 -28.14 -0.80 9.05
N ALA A 309 -28.64 0.39 8.70
CA ALA A 309 -29.96 0.53 8.07
C ALA A 309 -30.01 0.31 6.55
N ASN A 310 -28.88 0.45 5.83
CA ASN A 310 -28.84 0.51 4.36
C ASN A 310 -28.03 -0.64 3.70
N PRO A 311 -28.37 -1.93 3.92
CA PRO A 311 -27.58 -3.06 3.42
C PRO A 311 -27.29 -3.00 1.91
N SER A 312 -28.28 -2.67 1.08
CA SER A 312 -28.11 -2.62 -0.37
C SER A 312 -27.19 -1.50 -0.89
N ALA A 313 -26.70 -0.61 -0.02
CA ALA A 313 -25.67 0.36 -0.39
C ALA A 313 -24.28 -0.32 -0.57
N PHE A 314 -24.10 -1.53 -0.05
CA PHE A 314 -22.82 -2.23 0.02
C PHE A 314 -22.68 -3.34 -1.03
N GLU A 315 -23.55 -3.39 -2.04
CA GLU A 315 -23.45 -4.37 -3.14
C GLU A 315 -22.12 -4.25 -3.91
N GLU A 316 -21.64 -3.01 -4.08
CA GLU A 316 -20.34 -2.68 -4.69
C GLU A 316 -19.18 -2.61 -3.65
N ALA A 317 -19.39 -3.07 -2.41
CA ALA A 317 -18.35 -3.11 -1.38
C ALA A 317 -17.64 -4.48 -1.38
N TYR A 318 -16.89 -4.77 -2.45
CA TYR A 318 -16.13 -6.01 -2.58
C TYR A 318 -14.80 -5.83 -3.33
N TRP A 319 -13.81 -6.63 -2.96
CA TRP A 319 -12.60 -6.86 -3.73
C TRP A 319 -12.84 -7.98 -4.76
N GLU A 320 -12.39 -7.77 -5.99
CA GLU A 320 -12.18 -8.83 -6.97
C GLU A 320 -10.70 -8.83 -7.38
N ILE A 321 -9.97 -9.88 -7.00
CA ILE A 321 -8.51 -9.96 -7.13
C ILE A 321 -8.19 -11.01 -8.20
N ASN A 322 -7.48 -10.60 -9.25
CA ASN A 322 -7.04 -11.52 -10.30
C ASN A 322 -5.83 -12.34 -9.85
N SER A 323 -4.81 -11.68 -9.29
CA SER A 323 -3.62 -12.36 -8.74
C SER A 323 -2.79 -11.43 -7.85
N ILE A 324 -2.04 -12.00 -6.91
CA ILE A 324 -0.90 -11.33 -6.27
C ILE A 324 0.37 -12.09 -6.64
N LYS A 325 1.36 -11.40 -7.19
CA LYS A 325 2.63 -11.98 -7.66
C LYS A 325 3.79 -11.39 -6.90
N ILE A 326 4.64 -12.27 -6.38
CA ILE A 326 5.76 -11.94 -5.50
C ILE A 326 7.05 -12.26 -6.23
N TYR A 327 7.94 -11.27 -6.33
CA TYR A 327 9.23 -11.40 -6.97
C TYR A 327 10.37 -10.97 -6.05
N GLN A 328 11.51 -11.67 -6.13
CA GLN A 328 12.76 -11.38 -5.43
C GLN A 328 13.99 -11.66 -6.33
#